data_AF-A0A7C4XVG2-F1
#
_entry.id   AF-A0A7C4XVG2-F1
#
_cell.length_a   1.000
_cell.length_b   1.000
_cell.length_c   1.000
_cell.angle_alpha   90.00
_cell.angle_beta   90.00
_cell.angle_gamma   90.00
#
_symmetry.space_group_name_H-M   'P 1'
#
loop_
_entity.id
_entity.type
_entity.pdbx_description
1 polymer ?
#
loop_
_entity_poly.entity_id
_entity_poly.type
_entity_poly.pdbx_seq_one_letter_code
_entity_poly.pdbx_strand_id
1 'polypeptide(L)'
;MQGYINITDPYSKEKSIGKDPVNFDLIQKAICLIIYEGYSPMEALHMLNDKWGFKTRKTFKQGGKEMSKTSWYRFLSKPFIYGYIQRKDGECWGKQPPMLTIDEFNILQVRLGRKTRSHYSKDKNFPYKEALVCGGCGGTITAHEKWQIICSECKTKFAKT
;
A
#
# COMPACT_ATOMS: atom_id res chain seq x y z
N MET A 1 -13.96 -8.50 -1.84
CA MET A 1 -12.57 -8.06 -1.52
C MET A 1 -11.80 -9.31 -1.08
N GLN A 2 -10.46 -9.35 -1.11
CA GLN A 2 -9.75 -10.54 -0.58
C GLN A 2 -10.09 -10.72 0.90
N GLY A 3 -10.30 -11.96 1.36
CA GLY A 3 -10.75 -12.24 2.73
C GLY A 3 -12.26 -12.06 2.97
N TYR A 4 -13.03 -11.59 2.00
CA TYR A 4 -14.48 -11.37 2.15
C TYR A 4 -15.27 -12.05 1.03
N ILE A 5 -16.41 -12.65 1.38
CA ILE A 5 -17.33 -13.31 0.45
C ILE A 5 -18.69 -12.61 0.44
N ASN A 6 -19.32 -12.54 -0.73
CA ASN A 6 -20.72 -12.14 -0.82
C ASN A 6 -21.57 -13.37 -0.53
N ILE A 7 -22.44 -13.25 0.47
CA ILE A 7 -23.40 -14.27 0.87
C ILE A 7 -24.77 -13.79 0.44
N THR A 8 -25.55 -14.69 -0.17
CA THR A 8 -26.96 -14.44 -0.47
C THR A 8 -27.76 -15.41 0.37
N ASP A 9 -28.68 -14.90 1.16
CA ASP A 9 -29.61 -15.72 1.93
C ASP A 9 -30.54 -16.49 0.95
N PRO A 10 -30.63 -17.82 1.04
CA PRO A 10 -31.45 -18.62 0.12
C PRO A 10 -32.95 -18.34 0.23
N TYR A 11 -33.44 -17.85 1.38
CA TYR A 11 -34.86 -17.60 1.62
C TYR A 11 -35.23 -16.15 1.36
N SER A 12 -34.57 -15.21 2.05
CA SER A 12 -34.87 -13.78 1.96
C SER A 12 -34.31 -13.14 0.68
N LYS A 13 -33.35 -13.79 0.00
CA LYS A 13 -32.55 -13.25 -1.11
C LYS A 13 -31.75 -12.00 -0.75
N GLU A 14 -31.61 -11.69 0.53
CA GLU A 14 -30.80 -10.59 1.01
C GLU A 14 -29.32 -10.86 0.74
N LYS A 15 -28.59 -9.80 0.35
CA LYS A 15 -27.15 -9.88 0.07
C LYS A 15 -26.38 -9.27 1.21
N SER A 16 -25.46 -10.03 1.77
CA SER A 16 -24.56 -9.61 2.83
C SER A 16 -23.10 -9.92 2.47
N ILE A 17 -22.18 -9.35 3.24
CA ILE A 17 -20.75 -9.60 3.08
C ILE A 17 -20.29 -10.34 4.33
N GLY A 18 -19.83 -11.57 4.15
CA GLY A 18 -19.27 -12.41 5.21
C GLY A 18 -17.75 -12.54 5.14
N LYS A 19 -17.18 -13.16 6.17
CA LYS A 19 -15.76 -13.53 6.22
C LYS A 19 -15.50 -14.72 5.28
N ASP A 20 -14.39 -14.67 4.56
CA ASP A 20 -13.86 -15.85 3.88
C ASP A 20 -13.24 -16.78 4.96
N PRO A 21 -13.75 -18.01 5.14
CA PRO A 21 -13.33 -18.88 6.23
C PRO A 21 -11.86 -19.32 6.15
N VAL A 22 -11.23 -19.19 4.99
CA VAL A 22 -9.81 -19.56 4.81
C VAL A 22 -8.94 -18.32 4.77
N ASN A 23 -9.35 -17.32 3.99
CA ASN A 23 -8.47 -16.18 3.69
C ASN A 23 -8.55 -15.03 4.70
N PHE A 24 -9.67 -14.90 5.43
CA PHE A 24 -9.85 -13.76 6.34
C PHE A 24 -8.80 -13.76 7.44
N ASP A 25 -8.65 -14.86 8.16
CA ASP A 25 -7.76 -14.97 9.32
C ASP A 25 -6.28 -14.88 8.90
N LEU A 26 -5.91 -15.44 7.75
CA LEU A 26 -4.55 -15.34 7.22
C LEU A 26 -4.17 -13.90 6.90
N ILE A 27 -5.07 -13.16 6.24
CA ILE A 27 -4.83 -11.76 5.92
C ILE A 27 -4.79 -10.93 7.20
N GLN A 28 -5.71 -11.17 8.14
CA GLN A 28 -5.73 -10.47 9.43
C GLN A 28 -4.40 -10.66 10.17
N LYS A 29 -3.92 -11.91 10.25
CA LYS A 29 -2.63 -12.25 10.85
C LYS A 29 -1.46 -11.53 10.16
N ALA A 30 -1.45 -11.45 8.83
CA ALA A 30 -0.41 -10.73 8.08
C ALA A 30 -0.41 -9.23 8.42
N ILE A 31 -1.57 -8.63 8.64
CA ILE A 31 -1.67 -7.23 9.06
C ILE A 31 -1.17 -7.07 10.50
N CYS A 32 -1.50 -7.98 11.40
CA CYS A 32 -1.01 -7.96 12.78
C CYS A 32 0.52 -7.95 12.85
N LEU A 33 1.22 -8.69 11.97
CA LEU A 33 2.69 -8.62 11.86
C LEU A 33 3.19 -7.19 11.57
N ILE A 34 2.48 -6.44 10.73
CA ILE A 34 2.86 -5.06 10.37
C ILE A 34 2.63 -4.11 11.56
N ILE A 35 1.47 -4.24 12.22
CA ILE A 35 1.04 -3.32 13.28
C ILE A 35 1.85 -3.57 14.55
N TYR A 36 1.90 -4.82 15.00
CA TYR A 36 2.40 -5.20 16.33
C TYR A 36 3.85 -5.66 16.32
N GLU A 37 4.27 -6.41 15.30
CA GLU A 37 5.62 -6.96 15.23
C GLU A 37 6.58 -6.08 14.42
N GLY A 38 6.08 -5.00 13.81
CA GLY A 38 6.90 -4.01 13.10
C GLY A 38 7.44 -4.48 11.74
N TYR A 39 6.90 -5.57 11.19
CA TYR A 39 7.26 -6.06 9.85
C TYR A 39 6.95 -5.02 8.78
N SER A 40 7.77 -4.97 7.73
CA SER A 40 7.42 -4.21 6.54
C SER A 40 6.22 -4.87 5.82
N PRO A 41 5.40 -4.09 5.09
CA PRO A 41 4.30 -4.66 4.31
C PRO A 41 4.75 -5.74 3.32
N MET A 42 5.97 -5.63 2.79
CA MET A 42 6.53 -6.61 1.86
C MET A 42 6.96 -7.91 2.54
N GLU A 43 7.52 -7.85 3.75
CA GLU A 43 7.84 -9.05 4.53
C GLU A 43 6.57 -9.79 4.97
N ALA A 44 5.56 -9.04 5.41
CA ALA A 44 4.25 -9.62 5.74
C ALA A 44 3.60 -10.31 4.52
N LEU A 45 3.73 -9.73 3.33
CA LEU A 45 3.25 -10.35 2.09
C LEU A 45 4.01 -11.64 1.75
N HIS A 46 5.33 -11.65 1.93
CA HIS A 46 6.17 -12.83 1.70
C HIS A 46 5.80 -13.95 2.68
N MET A 47 5.60 -13.64 3.97
CA MET A 47 5.10 -14.61 4.95
C MET A 47 3.72 -15.16 4.56
N LEU A 48 2.80 -14.29 4.13
CA LEU A 48 1.45 -14.65 3.72
C LEU A 48 1.45 -15.61 2.52
N ASN A 49 2.20 -15.29 1.47
CA ASN A 49 2.23 -16.08 0.24
C ASN A 49 3.05 -17.38 0.41
N ASP A 50 4.26 -17.27 0.96
CA ASP A 50 5.26 -18.34 0.83
C ASP A 50 5.24 -19.29 2.03
N LYS A 51 4.97 -18.78 3.24
CA LYS A 51 4.87 -19.62 4.44
C LYS A 51 3.46 -20.11 4.71
N TRP A 52 2.46 -19.25 4.54
CA TRP A 52 1.06 -19.62 4.81
C TRP A 52 0.30 -20.07 3.57
N GLY A 53 0.94 -20.03 2.39
CA GLY A 53 0.36 -20.59 1.17
C GLY A 53 -0.90 -19.84 0.71
N PHE A 54 -1.02 -18.54 1.00
CA PHE A 54 -2.19 -17.77 0.63
C PHE A 54 -2.45 -17.84 -0.88
N LYS A 55 -3.68 -18.22 -1.26
CA LYS A 55 -4.13 -18.16 -2.64
C LYS A 55 -5.42 -17.35 -2.72
N THR A 56 -5.43 -16.40 -3.65
CA THR A 56 -6.61 -15.62 -3.98
C THR A 56 -7.78 -16.53 -4.34
N ARG A 57 -8.99 -16.14 -3.93
CA ARG A 57 -10.20 -16.91 -4.22
C ARG A 57 -10.31 -17.20 -5.72
N LYS A 58 -10.51 -18.48 -6.07
CA LYS A 58 -10.74 -18.93 -7.44
C LYS A 58 -12.15 -18.54 -7.87
N THR A 59 -12.25 -17.89 -9.02
CA THR A 59 -13.48 -17.56 -9.75
C THR A 59 -13.41 -18.24 -11.11
N PHE A 60 -14.52 -18.23 -11.86
CA PHE A 60 -14.56 -18.85 -13.20
C PHE A 60 -13.46 -18.34 -14.14
N LYS A 61 -13.09 -17.05 -14.05
CA LYS A 61 -12.13 -16.42 -14.97
C LYS A 61 -10.71 -16.28 -14.41
N GLN A 62 -10.56 -16.17 -13.08
CA GLN A 62 -9.30 -15.78 -12.44
C GLN A 62 -9.21 -16.28 -10.99
N GLY A 63 -8.03 -16.21 -10.38
CA GLY A 63 -7.79 -16.57 -8.98
C GLY A 63 -6.97 -17.86 -8.83
N GLY A 64 -6.79 -18.32 -7.60
CA GLY A 64 -5.88 -19.43 -7.27
C GLY A 64 -4.40 -19.04 -7.36
N LYS A 65 -4.09 -17.74 -7.42
CA LYS A 65 -2.73 -17.19 -7.45
C LYS A 65 -2.40 -16.52 -6.13
N GLU A 66 -1.11 -16.36 -5.84
CA GLU A 66 -0.63 -15.55 -4.72
C GLU A 66 -1.10 -14.10 -4.81
N MET A 67 -1.05 -13.40 -3.68
CA MET A 67 -1.37 -11.99 -3.65
C MET A 67 -0.21 -11.17 -4.25
N SER A 68 -0.51 -10.37 -5.27
CA SER A 68 0.48 -9.47 -5.86
C SER A 68 0.77 -8.27 -4.95
N LYS A 69 1.97 -7.70 -5.08
CA LYS A 69 2.40 -6.49 -4.33
C LYS A 69 1.38 -5.36 -4.47
N THR A 70 0.98 -5.06 -5.71
CA THR A 70 -0.01 -4.01 -6.00
C THR A 70 -1.36 -4.30 -5.34
N SER A 71 -1.82 -5.56 -5.39
CA SER A 71 -3.08 -5.93 -4.73
C SER A 71 -2.97 -5.79 -3.22
N TRP A 72 -1.82 -6.12 -2.63
CA TRP A 72 -1.58 -6.02 -1.20
C TRP A 72 -1.60 -4.58 -0.71
N TYR A 73 -0.83 -3.69 -1.32
CA TYR A 73 -0.85 -2.27 -0.98
C TYR A 73 -2.23 -1.63 -1.19
N ARG A 74 -2.92 -1.99 -2.28
CA ARG A 74 -4.30 -1.53 -2.51
C ARG A 74 -5.27 -2.09 -1.47
N PHE A 75 -5.03 -3.29 -0.96
CA PHE A 75 -5.83 -3.88 0.10
C PHE A 75 -5.63 -3.11 1.41
N LEU A 76 -4.40 -3.03 1.92
CA LEU A 76 -4.06 -2.35 3.19
C LEU A 76 -4.51 -0.88 3.23
N SER A 77 -4.64 -0.27 2.07
CA SER A 77 -5.05 1.12 1.88
C SER A 77 -6.56 1.38 1.98
N LYS A 78 -7.38 0.33 2.02
CA LYS A 78 -8.85 0.46 1.89
C LYS A 78 -9.54 0.58 3.24
N PRO A 79 -10.37 1.63 3.45
CA PRO A 79 -11.21 1.77 4.65
C PRO A 79 -12.18 0.62 4.90
N PHE A 80 -12.48 -0.15 3.85
CA PHE A 80 -13.33 -1.33 3.90
C PHE A 80 -12.91 -2.35 4.98
N ILE A 81 -11.61 -2.44 5.29
CA ILE A 81 -11.04 -3.39 6.26
C ILE A 81 -11.57 -3.15 7.68
N TYR A 82 -11.86 -1.90 8.07
CA TYR A 82 -12.47 -1.58 9.38
C TYR A 82 -13.98 -1.32 9.29
N GLY A 83 -14.60 -1.62 8.14
CA GLY A 83 -16.05 -1.52 7.95
C GLY A 83 -16.55 -0.26 7.23
N TYR A 84 -15.66 0.62 6.78
CA TYR A 84 -16.07 1.88 6.13
C TYR A 84 -16.12 1.78 4.61
N ILE A 85 -17.22 2.25 4.01
CA ILE A 85 -17.47 2.16 2.57
C ILE A 85 -17.54 3.58 1.99
N GLN A 86 -16.57 3.91 1.15
CA GLN A 86 -16.59 5.11 0.33
C GLN A 86 -17.35 4.85 -0.97
N ARG A 87 -18.42 5.62 -1.21
CA ARG A 87 -19.17 5.66 -2.47
C ARG A 87 -18.99 7.03 -3.11
N LYS A 88 -19.36 7.16 -4.38
CA LYS A 88 -19.37 8.46 -5.07
C LYS A 88 -20.30 9.46 -4.40
N ASP A 89 -21.43 8.97 -3.88
CA ASP A 89 -22.51 9.77 -3.31
C ASP A 89 -22.34 10.05 -1.81
N GLY A 90 -21.23 9.59 -1.22
CA GLY A 90 -20.94 9.79 0.21
C GLY A 90 -20.29 8.58 0.86
N GLU A 91 -19.97 8.75 2.13
CA GLU A 91 -19.32 7.73 2.95
C GLU A 91 -20.32 7.10 3.93
N CYS A 92 -20.25 5.78 4.11
CA CYS A 92 -21.19 5.05 4.95
C CYS A 92 -20.53 3.89 5.68
N TRP A 93 -21.06 3.56 6.86
CA TRP A 93 -20.70 2.35 7.60
C TRP A 93 -21.31 1.12 6.93
N GLY A 94 -20.46 0.17 6.57
CA GLY A 94 -20.86 -1.14 6.04
C GLY A 94 -21.28 -2.10 7.14
N LYS A 95 -22.11 -3.09 6.78
CA LYS A 95 -22.50 -4.20 7.68
C LYS A 95 -21.50 -5.37 7.66
N GLN A 96 -20.35 -5.21 7.02
CA GLN A 96 -19.36 -6.27 6.93
C GLN A 96 -18.60 -6.44 8.25
N PRO A 97 -18.12 -7.65 8.56
CA PRO A 97 -17.27 -7.87 9.71
C PRO A 97 -15.96 -7.06 9.60
N PRO A 98 -15.65 -6.16 10.54
CA PRO A 98 -14.37 -5.45 10.53
C PRO A 98 -13.25 -6.46 10.81
N MET A 99 -12.17 -6.35 10.05
CA MET A 99 -10.93 -7.11 10.27
C MET A 99 -9.97 -6.37 11.21
N LEU A 100 -10.10 -5.05 11.31
CA LEU A 100 -9.33 -4.19 12.20
C LEU A 100 -10.25 -3.14 12.82
N THR A 101 -9.84 -2.61 13.96
CA THR A 101 -10.37 -1.37 14.52
C THR A 101 -9.89 -0.14 13.74
N ILE A 102 -10.55 0.99 13.96
CA ILE A 102 -10.16 2.28 13.33
C ILE A 102 -8.74 2.68 13.77
N ASP A 103 -8.40 2.46 15.04
CA ASP A 103 -7.10 2.82 15.61
C ASP A 103 -5.97 1.96 15.03
N GLU A 104 -6.16 0.66 14.93
CA GLU A 104 -5.24 -0.25 14.23
C GLU A 104 -5.05 0.15 12.76
N PHE A 105 -6.13 0.52 12.09
CA PHE A 105 -6.05 1.00 10.71
C PHE A 105 -5.25 2.30 10.60
N ASN A 106 -5.41 3.23 11.54
CA ASN A 106 -4.62 4.46 11.58
C ASN A 106 -3.14 4.17 11.76
N ILE A 107 -2.76 3.26 12.66
CA ILE A 107 -1.38 2.80 12.85
C ILE A 107 -0.84 2.18 11.54
N LEU A 108 -1.64 1.33 10.89
CA LEU A 108 -1.28 0.72 9.61
C LEU A 108 -1.04 1.79 8.52
N GLN A 109 -1.87 2.82 8.42
CA GLN A 109 -1.66 3.89 7.42
C GLN A 109 -0.40 4.71 7.70
N VAL A 110 -0.03 4.91 8.97
CA VAL A 110 1.25 5.54 9.35
C VAL A 110 2.42 4.67 8.88
N ARG A 111 2.38 3.36 9.12
CA ARG A 111 3.40 2.41 8.66
C ARG A 111 3.54 2.37 7.13
N LEU A 112 2.45 2.57 6.40
CA LEU A 112 2.45 2.65 4.93
C LEU A 112 3.03 3.96 4.37
N GLY A 113 3.30 4.95 5.22
CA GLY A 113 3.92 6.23 4.81
C GLY A 113 2.98 7.21 4.10
N ARG A 114 1.66 6.96 4.13
CA ARG A 114 0.67 7.76 3.37
C ARG A 114 0.44 9.17 3.89
N LYS A 115 0.84 9.50 5.12
CA LYS A 115 0.61 10.83 5.70
C LYS A 115 1.75 11.83 5.51
N THR A 116 2.98 11.44 5.12
CA THR A 116 4.12 12.39 5.28
C THR A 116 5.33 12.27 4.36
N ARG A 117 5.49 11.28 3.47
CA ARG A 117 6.75 11.19 2.69
C ARG A 117 6.58 11.61 1.23
N SER A 118 7.13 12.79 0.93
CA SER A 118 7.72 13.06 -0.39
C SER A 118 8.63 11.87 -0.74
N HIS A 119 8.59 11.44 -2.00
CA HIS A 119 9.40 10.31 -2.46
C HIS A 119 10.85 10.49 -2.00
N TYR A 120 11.32 9.60 -1.11
CA TYR A 120 12.71 9.56 -0.68
C TYR A 120 13.59 9.32 -1.93
N SER A 121 14.18 10.40 -2.46
CA SER A 121 15.17 10.29 -3.52
C SER A 121 16.44 9.71 -2.91
N LYS A 122 17.01 8.69 -3.56
CA LYS A 122 18.27 8.05 -3.14
C LYS A 122 19.45 9.03 -3.03
N ASP A 123 19.35 10.20 -3.67
CA ASP A 123 20.34 11.26 -3.62
C ASP A 123 20.27 11.98 -2.27
N LYS A 124 21.31 11.72 -1.47
CA LYS A 124 21.40 12.09 -0.06
C LYS A 124 21.62 13.61 0.08
N ASN A 125 20.69 14.27 0.75
CA ASN A 125 20.85 15.57 1.44
C ASN A 125 21.36 16.76 0.61
N PHE A 126 20.51 17.30 -0.27
CA PHE A 126 20.70 18.66 -0.77
C PHE A 126 20.10 19.67 0.23
N PRO A 127 20.88 20.64 0.74
CA PRO A 127 20.34 21.73 1.54
C PRO A 127 19.22 22.45 0.79
N TYR A 128 18.13 22.76 1.49
CA TYR A 128 16.98 23.54 0.98
C TYR A 128 16.13 22.88 -0.12
N LYS A 129 16.42 21.66 -0.58
CA LYS A 129 15.61 20.97 -1.61
C LYS A 129 14.12 20.89 -1.25
N GLU A 130 13.81 20.64 0.01
CA GLU A 130 12.43 20.54 0.51
C GLU A 130 11.75 21.90 0.71
N ALA A 131 12.53 22.98 0.81
CA ALA A 131 12.03 24.34 1.04
C ALA A 131 11.89 25.16 -0.26
N LEU A 132 12.54 24.74 -1.35
CA LEU A 132 12.55 25.47 -2.62
C LEU A 132 11.37 25.06 -3.52
N VAL A 133 10.60 26.06 -3.93
CA VAL A 133 9.45 25.92 -4.84
C VAL A 133 9.63 26.89 -6.01
N CYS A 134 9.27 26.46 -7.22
CA CYS A 134 9.32 27.30 -8.41
C CYS A 134 8.27 28.42 -8.32
N GLY A 135 8.71 29.69 -8.33
CA GLY A 135 7.80 30.84 -8.28
C GLY A 135 6.89 31.00 -9.50
N GLY A 136 7.19 30.33 -10.62
CA GLY A 136 6.34 30.36 -11.82
C GLY A 136 5.25 29.29 -11.84
N CYS A 137 5.60 28.02 -11.59
CA CYS A 137 4.67 26.89 -11.73
C CYS A 137 4.27 26.24 -10.39
N GLY A 138 4.85 26.66 -9.27
CA GLY A 138 4.57 26.06 -7.95
C GLY A 138 5.13 24.66 -7.74
N GLY A 139 5.92 24.12 -8.67
CA GLY A 139 6.54 22.80 -8.56
C GLY A 139 7.71 22.77 -7.56
N THR A 140 7.91 21.62 -6.90
CA THR A 140 9.07 21.40 -6.01
C THR A 140 10.37 21.31 -6.82
N ILE A 141 11.41 22.00 -6.37
CA ILE A 141 12.72 21.97 -7.03
C ILE A 141 13.44 20.64 -6.74
N THR A 142 14.01 20.03 -7.79
CA THR A 142 14.82 18.82 -7.68
C THR A 142 16.31 19.15 -7.81
N ALA A 143 17.16 18.34 -7.20
CA ALA A 143 18.60 18.50 -7.22
C ALA A 143 19.26 17.13 -7.40
N HIS A 144 20.32 17.10 -8.21
CA HIS A 144 21.12 15.92 -8.54
C HIS A 144 22.60 16.31 -8.63
N GLU A 145 23.49 15.44 -8.15
CA GLU A 145 24.94 15.67 -8.24
C GLU A 145 25.41 15.28 -9.64
N LYS A 146 26.29 16.10 -10.23
CA LYS A 146 26.91 15.80 -11.53
C LYS A 146 28.42 15.96 -11.43
N TRP A 147 29.13 14.84 -11.60
CA TRP A 147 30.59 14.83 -11.63
C TRP A 147 31.10 15.15 -13.04
N GLN A 148 32.04 16.08 -13.13
CA GLN A 148 32.63 16.51 -14.39
C GLN A 148 34.15 16.43 -14.33
N ILE A 149 34.75 15.94 -15.41
CA ILE A 149 36.20 15.90 -15.59
C ILE A 149 36.57 17.00 -16.57
N ILE A 150 37.59 17.78 -16.22
CA ILE A 150 38.12 18.85 -17.08
C ILE A 150 39.50 18.40 -17.55
N CYS A 151 39.71 18.36 -18.86
CA CYS A 151 41.05 18.08 -19.41
C CYS A 151 42.00 19.23 -19.08
N SER A 152 43.18 18.94 -18.53
CA SER A 152 44.17 19.95 -18.15
C SER A 152 44.76 20.71 -19.34
N GLU A 153 44.81 20.06 -20.51
CA GLU A 153 45.49 20.58 -21.69
C GLU A 153 44.54 21.39 -22.59
N CYS A 154 43.42 20.78 -23.01
CA CYS A 154 42.45 21.43 -23.89
C CYS A 154 41.25 22.07 -23.16
N LYS A 155 41.20 22.01 -21.82
CA LYS A 155 40.15 22.63 -20.96
C LYS A 155 38.71 22.24 -21.28
N THR A 156 38.51 21.15 -22.03
CA THR A 156 37.17 20.64 -22.36
C THR A 156 36.57 19.87 -21.18
N LYS A 157 35.24 19.99 -21.02
CA LYS A 157 34.49 19.42 -19.90
C LYS A 157 33.71 18.18 -20.32
N PHE A 158 33.93 17.08 -19.63
CA PHE A 158 33.27 15.80 -19.86
C PHE A 158 32.46 15.39 -18.63
N ALA A 159 31.37 14.65 -18.84
CA ALA A 159 30.68 14.00 -17.73
C ALA A 159 31.47 12.77 -17.30
N LYS A 160 31.68 12.60 -16.00
CA LYS A 160 32.15 11.33 -15.45
C LYS A 160 30.93 10.39 -15.42
N THR A 161 30.83 9.52 -16.42
CA THR A 161 29.86 8.40 -16.41
C THR A 161 30.01 7.55 -15.17
#